data_AF-A0A2V9EXA9-F1
#
_entry.id   AF-A0A2V9EXA9-F1
#
_cell.length_a   1.000
_cell.length_b   1.000
_cell.length_c   1.000
_cell.angle_alpha   90.00
_cell.angle_beta   90.00
_cell.angle_gamma   90.00
#
_symmetry.space_group_name_H-M   'P 1'
#
loop_
_entity.id
_entity.type
_entity.pdbx_description
1 polymer ?
#
loop_
_entity_poly.entity_id
_entity_poly.type
_entity_poly.pdbx_seq_one_letter_code
_entity_poly.pdbx_strand_id
1 'polypeptide(L)'
;MSKSFLGTAAPTYAEVTLVLEIAMGVGLLIGAQLARLRRYRWHAWCQSLIVLLNPVLIALAMWPAFHGQILPKLPSRIGKPYYALAAGHAALGGVAEFAGMYILLAAGTEILPEKFRIKRYKFWMRSVLVVWWMVLFLGIATYARWYVIWR
;
A
#
# COMPACT_ATOMS: atom_id res chain seq x y z
N MET A 1 6.91 9.90 -25.56
CA MET A 1 5.63 9.23 -25.20
C MET A 1 5.97 7.79 -24.87
N SER A 2 6.02 7.41 -23.60
CA SER A 2 6.27 6.01 -23.22
C SER A 2 5.03 5.17 -23.56
N LYS A 3 5.23 4.09 -24.29
CA LYS A 3 4.16 3.15 -24.65
C LYS A 3 3.63 2.49 -23.37
N SER A 4 2.30 2.44 -23.23
CA SER A 4 1.65 1.64 -22.20
C SER A 4 1.97 0.16 -22.42
N PHE A 5 2.35 -0.52 -21.35
CA PHE A 5 2.62 -1.95 -21.25
C PHE A 5 1.33 -2.77 -21.14
N LEU A 6 0.29 -2.26 -20.46
CA LEU A 6 -1.00 -2.95 -20.28
C LEU A 6 -2.08 -2.53 -21.29
N GLY A 7 -1.73 -1.71 -22.29
CA GLY A 7 -2.67 -1.20 -23.29
C GLY A 7 -3.64 -0.13 -22.77
N THR A 8 -3.34 0.48 -21.62
CA THR A 8 -4.13 1.54 -20.99
C THR A 8 -3.64 2.94 -21.38
N ALA A 9 -4.34 3.99 -20.96
CA ALA A 9 -3.85 5.36 -21.08
C ALA A 9 -2.77 5.71 -20.02
N ALA A 10 -2.40 4.76 -19.16
CA ALA A 10 -1.47 4.99 -18.08
C ALA A 10 -0.02 5.12 -18.58
N PRO A 11 0.78 6.00 -17.99
CA PRO A 11 2.22 5.96 -18.19
C PRO A 11 2.79 4.68 -17.59
N THR A 12 3.85 4.15 -18.20
CA THR A 12 4.48 2.87 -17.84
C THR A 12 4.80 2.75 -16.35
N TYR A 13 5.23 3.83 -15.69
CA TYR A 13 5.54 3.81 -14.25
C TYR A 13 4.30 3.48 -13.40
N ALA A 14 3.11 3.96 -13.77
CA ALA A 14 1.88 3.70 -13.03
C ALA A 14 1.44 2.23 -13.18
N GLU A 15 1.69 1.63 -14.34
CA GLU A 15 1.42 0.21 -14.60
C GLU A 15 2.39 -0.68 -13.83
N VAL A 16 3.67 -0.34 -13.83
CA VAL A 16 4.70 -1.04 -13.05
C VAL A 16 4.38 -0.96 -11.56
N THR A 17 4.04 0.23 -11.04
CA THR A 17 3.62 0.40 -9.65
C THR A 17 2.41 -0.48 -9.34
N LEU A 18 1.36 -0.48 -10.19
CA LEU A 18 0.18 -1.32 -9.97
C LEU A 18 0.54 -2.81 -9.88
N VAL A 19 1.36 -3.31 -10.79
CA VAL A 19 1.78 -4.72 -10.80
C VAL A 19 2.60 -5.06 -9.56
N LEU A 20 3.52 -4.18 -9.15
CA LEU A 20 4.32 -4.36 -7.93
C LEU A 20 3.43 -4.37 -6.68
N GLU A 21 2.46 -3.47 -6.58
CA GLU A 21 1.51 -3.41 -5.47
C GLU A 21 0.64 -4.68 -5.38
N ILE A 22 0.17 -5.19 -6.53
CA ILE A 22 -0.57 -6.46 -6.58
C ILE A 22 0.34 -7.62 -6.13
N ALA A 23 1.57 -7.68 -6.64
CA ALA A 23 2.54 -8.71 -6.27
C ALA A 23 2.86 -8.67 -4.77
N MET A 24 3.02 -7.47 -4.20
CA MET A 24 3.19 -7.25 -2.77
C MET A 24 1.95 -7.70 -1.97
N GLY A 25 0.74 -7.35 -2.42
CA GLY A 25 -0.51 -7.80 -1.79
C GLY A 25 -0.62 -9.34 -1.72
N VAL A 26 -0.26 -10.03 -2.80
CA VAL A 26 -0.14 -11.50 -2.83
C VAL A 26 0.97 -11.98 -1.89
N GLY A 27 2.12 -11.31 -1.90
CA GLY A 27 3.23 -11.58 -0.98
C GLY A 27 2.81 -11.49 0.49
N LEU A 28 1.92 -10.57 0.86
CA LEU A 28 1.40 -10.48 2.21
C LEU A 28 0.57 -11.72 2.61
N LEU A 29 -0.23 -12.26 1.68
CA LEU A 29 -0.95 -13.52 1.91
C LEU A 29 0.01 -14.70 2.03
N ILE A 30 1.06 -14.75 1.20
CA ILE A 30 2.12 -15.77 1.30
C ILE A 30 2.79 -15.68 2.67
N GLY A 31 3.16 -14.48 3.12
CA GLY A 31 3.72 -14.26 4.44
C GLY A 31 2.77 -14.69 5.56
N ALA A 32 1.47 -14.39 5.47
CA ALA A 32 0.46 -14.88 6.41
C ALA A 32 0.38 -16.41 6.43
N GLN A 33 0.50 -17.07 5.27
CA GLN A 33 0.57 -18.51 5.16
C GLN A 33 1.84 -19.08 5.82
N LEU A 34 3.00 -18.46 5.60
CA LEU A 34 4.26 -18.85 6.24
C LEU A 34 4.16 -18.80 7.77
N ALA A 35 3.52 -17.77 8.32
CA ALA A 35 3.26 -17.69 9.76
C ALA A 35 2.34 -18.82 10.26
N ARG A 36 1.29 -19.18 9.50
CA ARG A 36 0.42 -20.33 9.82
C ARG A 36 1.17 -21.65 9.81
N LEU A 37 2.12 -21.80 8.88
CA LEU A 37 3.02 -22.95 8.79
C LEU A 37 4.18 -22.91 9.81
N ARG A 38 4.16 -21.95 10.77
CA ARG A 38 5.19 -21.74 11.80
C ARG A 38 6.59 -21.44 11.23
N ARG A 39 6.69 -21.02 9.96
CA ARG A 39 7.93 -20.60 9.30
C ARG A 39 8.20 -19.11 9.56
N TYR A 40 8.38 -18.74 10.83
CA TYR A 40 8.41 -17.34 11.26
C TYR A 40 9.57 -16.52 10.67
N ARG A 41 10.74 -17.13 10.44
CA ARG A 41 11.87 -16.45 9.80
C ARG A 41 11.54 -16.02 8.37
N TRP A 42 10.95 -16.92 7.58
CA TRP A 42 10.54 -16.62 6.21
C TRP A 42 9.39 -15.63 6.15
N HIS A 43 8.44 -15.74 7.09
CA HIS A 43 7.41 -14.72 7.28
C HIS A 43 8.03 -13.34 7.53
N ALA A 44 8.95 -13.22 8.50
CA ALA A 44 9.58 -11.95 8.83
C ALA A 44 10.30 -11.34 7.63
N TRP A 45 11.12 -12.11 6.91
CA TRP A 45 11.79 -11.61 5.69
C TRP A 45 10.81 -11.14 4.62
N CYS A 46 9.78 -11.94 4.33
CA CYS A 46 8.77 -11.62 3.34
C CYS A 46 8.01 -10.33 3.71
N GLN A 47 7.54 -10.22 4.96
CA GLN A 47 6.81 -9.05 5.42
C GLN A 47 7.70 -7.80 5.47
N SER A 48 8.93 -7.92 5.98
CA SER A 48 9.85 -6.79 6.06
C SER A 48 10.21 -6.26 4.69
N LEU A 49 10.46 -7.13 3.71
CA LEU A 49 10.75 -6.69 2.35
C LEU A 49 9.57 -5.90 1.76
N ILE A 50 8.35 -6.39 1.92
CA ILE A 50 7.14 -5.72 1.38
C ILE A 50 6.93 -4.37 2.06
N VAL A 51 6.97 -4.32 3.39
CA VAL A 51 6.76 -3.09 4.15
C VAL A 51 7.87 -2.07 3.87
N LEU A 52 9.11 -2.47 3.66
CA LEU A 52 10.20 -1.52 3.35
C LEU A 52 10.24 -1.09 1.89
N LEU A 53 9.74 -1.92 0.96
CA LEU A 53 9.66 -1.57 -0.46
C LEU A 53 8.51 -0.60 -0.74
N ASN A 54 7.36 -0.78 -0.09
CA ASN A 54 6.18 0.06 -0.29
C ASN A 54 6.42 1.58 -0.14
N PRO A 55 7.11 2.09 0.90
CA PRO A 55 7.36 3.53 1.06
C PRO A 55 8.26 4.09 -0.05
N VAL A 56 9.12 3.26 -0.67
CA VAL A 56 9.89 3.64 -1.86
C VAL A 56 8.96 3.85 -3.06
N LEU A 57 8.00 2.93 -3.28
CA LEU A 57 6.99 3.09 -4.33
C LEU A 57 6.09 4.31 -4.07
N ILE A 58 5.70 4.52 -2.81
CA ILE A 58 4.94 5.69 -2.40
C ILE A 58 5.73 6.97 -2.71
N ALA A 59 6.98 7.07 -2.27
CA ALA A 59 7.78 8.28 -2.43
C ALA A 59 8.08 8.60 -3.91
N LEU A 60 8.37 7.58 -4.73
CA LEU A 60 8.83 7.77 -6.10
C LEU A 60 7.70 7.83 -7.14
N ALA A 61 6.59 7.14 -6.90
CA ALA A 61 5.51 7.02 -7.90
C ALA A 61 4.19 7.62 -7.42
N MET A 62 3.73 7.27 -6.22
CA MET A 62 2.39 7.66 -5.76
C MET A 62 2.33 9.10 -5.27
N TRP A 63 3.32 9.53 -4.47
CA TRP A 63 3.37 10.87 -3.89
C TRP A 63 3.48 11.97 -4.95
N PRO A 64 4.39 11.89 -5.96
CA PRO A 64 4.44 12.90 -7.02
C PRO A 64 3.13 12.98 -7.82
N ALA A 65 2.51 11.83 -8.12
CA ALA A 65 1.22 11.78 -8.81
C ALA A 65 0.10 12.42 -7.98
N PHE A 66 0.01 12.08 -6.69
CA PHE A 66 -0.98 12.64 -5.78
C PHE A 66 -0.79 14.15 -5.58
N HIS A 67 0.45 14.59 -5.33
CA HIS A 67 0.79 15.99 -5.11
C HIS A 67 0.54 16.85 -6.36
N GLY A 68 0.86 16.34 -7.55
CA GLY A 68 0.65 17.08 -8.80
C GLY A 68 -0.80 17.11 -9.29
N GLN A 69 -1.54 16.01 -9.12
CA GLN A 69 -2.84 15.83 -9.78
C GLN A 69 -4.04 15.96 -8.84
N ILE A 70 -3.88 15.57 -7.57
CA ILE A 70 -4.98 15.43 -6.61
C ILE A 70 -4.98 16.59 -5.61
N LEU A 71 -3.88 16.77 -4.87
CA LEU A 71 -3.80 17.67 -3.73
C LEU A 71 -4.22 19.13 -4.05
N PRO A 72 -3.83 19.76 -5.17
CA PRO A 72 -4.19 21.15 -5.46
C PRO A 72 -5.69 21.32 -5.76
N LYS A 73 -6.34 20.27 -6.25
CA LYS A 73 -7.75 20.29 -6.68
C LYS A 73 -8.69 19.72 -5.61
N LEU A 74 -8.15 19.04 -4.60
CA LEU A 74 -8.91 18.35 -3.56
C LEU A 74 -9.84 19.28 -2.77
N PRO A 75 -9.43 20.48 -2.31
CA PRO A 75 -10.31 21.36 -1.52
C PRO A 75 -11.60 21.75 -2.23
N SER A 76 -11.56 21.91 -3.56
CA SER A 76 -12.71 22.32 -4.36
C SER A 76 -13.48 21.15 -4.99
N ARG A 77 -12.97 19.92 -4.87
CA ARG A 77 -13.50 18.75 -5.61
C ARG A 77 -13.67 17.48 -4.77
N ILE A 78 -13.53 17.55 -3.45
CA ILE A 78 -13.67 16.37 -2.55
C ILE A 78 -15.02 15.66 -2.68
N GLY A 79 -16.09 16.39 -3.04
CA GLY A 79 -17.40 15.80 -3.32
C GLY A 79 -17.48 14.98 -4.62
N LYS A 80 -16.44 14.98 -5.46
CA LYS A 80 -16.39 14.14 -6.65
C LYS A 80 -15.83 12.76 -6.28
N PRO A 81 -16.52 11.65 -6.65
CA PRO A 81 -16.15 10.30 -6.25
C PRO A 81 -14.69 9.93 -6.51
N TYR A 82 -14.10 10.39 -7.61
CA TYR A 82 -12.72 10.03 -7.96
C TYR A 82 -11.66 10.74 -7.10
N TYR A 83 -11.89 11.98 -6.67
CA TYR A 83 -11.00 12.65 -5.71
C TYR A 83 -11.16 12.03 -4.32
N ALA A 84 -12.38 11.67 -3.94
CA ALA A 84 -12.65 10.97 -2.68
C ALA A 84 -11.97 9.59 -2.63
N LEU A 85 -12.02 8.82 -3.73
CA LEU A 85 -11.30 7.53 -3.85
C LEU A 85 -9.80 7.71 -3.70
N ALA A 86 -9.20 8.66 -4.43
CA ALA A 86 -7.76 8.90 -4.35
C ALA A 86 -7.31 9.40 -2.97
N ALA A 87 -8.08 10.30 -2.35
CA ALA A 87 -7.79 10.78 -1.00
C ALA A 87 -7.99 9.69 0.07
N GLY A 88 -9.05 8.89 -0.05
CA GLY A 88 -9.29 7.75 0.83
C GLY A 88 -8.20 6.68 0.70
N HIS A 89 -7.76 6.38 -0.52
CA HIS A 89 -6.63 5.51 -0.79
C HIS A 89 -5.35 6.04 -0.14
N ALA A 90 -5.01 7.32 -0.33
CA ALA A 90 -3.82 7.92 0.27
C ALA A 90 -3.86 7.91 1.80
N ALA A 91 -5.00 8.26 2.41
CA ALA A 91 -5.16 8.29 3.85
C ALA A 91 -5.07 6.88 4.47
N LEU A 92 -5.83 5.92 3.95
CA LEU A 92 -5.80 4.54 4.45
C LEU A 92 -4.46 3.87 4.15
N GLY A 93 -3.85 4.17 3.01
CA GLY A 93 -2.52 3.69 2.64
C GLY A 93 -1.46 4.18 3.59
N GLY A 94 -1.48 5.46 3.95
CA GLY A 94 -0.63 6.00 5.01
C GLY A 94 -0.82 5.26 6.34
N VAL A 95 -2.06 5.05 6.77
CA VAL A 95 -2.35 4.28 8.00
C VAL A 95 -1.81 2.85 7.93
N ALA A 96 -2.02 2.16 6.81
CA ALA A 96 -1.53 0.80 6.62
C ALA A 96 0.01 0.72 6.69
N GLU A 97 0.67 1.65 6.00
CA GLU A 97 2.12 1.70 5.89
C GLU A 97 2.78 2.05 7.24
N PHE A 98 2.28 3.09 7.92
CA PHE A 98 2.76 3.43 9.26
C PHE A 98 2.52 2.30 10.27
N ALA A 99 1.37 1.63 10.20
CA ALA A 99 1.08 0.48 11.07
C ALA A 99 1.98 -0.72 10.75
N GLY A 100 2.29 -0.97 9.47
CA GLY A 100 3.23 -2.00 9.02
C GLY A 100 4.65 -1.74 9.55
N MET A 101 5.16 -0.52 9.36
CA MET A 101 6.45 -0.09 9.89
C MET A 101 6.50 -0.19 11.41
N TYR A 102 5.43 0.21 12.10
CA TYR A 102 5.34 0.07 13.56
C TYR A 102 5.41 -1.40 14.01
N ILE A 103 4.72 -2.32 13.33
CA ILE A 103 4.83 -3.77 13.60
C ILE A 103 6.26 -4.26 13.36
N LEU A 104 6.90 -3.83 12.27
CA LEU A 104 8.28 -4.22 11.93
C LEU A 104 9.25 -3.76 13.02
N LEU A 105 9.14 -2.51 13.47
CA LEU A 105 9.96 -1.99 14.56
C LEU A 105 9.68 -2.74 15.87
N ALA A 106 8.41 -2.97 16.20
CA ALA A 106 8.03 -3.60 17.47
C ALA A 106 8.40 -5.08 17.56
N ALA A 107 8.36 -5.82 16.44
CA ALA A 107 8.64 -7.25 16.38
C ALA A 107 10.08 -7.57 15.97
N GLY A 108 10.73 -6.68 15.23
CA GLY A 108 12.05 -6.91 14.63
C GLY A 108 13.20 -6.18 15.30
N THR A 109 12.93 -5.25 16.23
CA THR A 109 13.97 -4.45 16.89
C THR A 109 13.68 -4.25 18.38
N GLU A 110 14.69 -3.84 19.14
CA GLU A 110 14.57 -3.44 20.54
C GLU A 110 14.47 -1.91 20.73
N ILE A 111 14.35 -1.16 19.62
CA ILE A 111 14.35 0.31 19.62
C ILE A 111 13.14 0.88 20.38
N LEU A 112 12.00 0.18 20.34
CA LEU A 112 10.78 0.64 20.99
C LEU A 112 10.79 0.37 22.49
N PRO A 113 10.58 1.41 23.34
CA PRO A 113 10.39 1.24 24.78
C PRO A 113 9.28 0.24 25.09
N GLU A 114 9.37 -0.47 26.21
CA GLU A 114 8.43 -1.54 26.56
C GLU A 114 6.96 -1.10 26.58
N LYS A 115 6.71 0.16 26.98
CA LYS A 115 5.37 0.78 26.98
C LYS A 115 4.73 0.86 25.59
N PHE A 116 5.52 0.83 24.52
CA PHE A 116 5.06 0.87 23.13
C PHE A 116 5.13 -0.49 22.43
N ARG A 117 5.45 -1.58 23.14
CA ARG A 117 5.46 -2.92 22.55
C ARG A 117 4.03 -3.42 22.31
N ILE A 118 3.83 -4.10 21.18
CA ILE A 118 2.54 -4.66 20.82
C ILE A 118 2.26 -5.89 21.69
N LYS A 119 1.14 -5.87 22.43
CA LYS A 119 0.70 -7.02 23.24
C LYS A 119 -0.07 -8.07 22.43
N ARG A 120 -0.82 -7.64 21.41
CA ARG A 120 -1.73 -8.50 20.62
C ARG A 120 -1.29 -8.61 19.16
N TYR A 121 -0.12 -9.18 18.90
CA TYR A 121 0.47 -9.26 17.55
C TYR A 121 -0.48 -9.84 16.49
N LYS A 122 -1.17 -10.95 16.79
CA LYS A 122 -2.09 -11.58 15.83
C LYS A 122 -3.22 -10.66 15.40
N PHE A 123 -3.76 -9.86 16.32
CA PHE A 123 -4.82 -8.90 16.01
C PHE A 123 -4.27 -7.79 15.12
N TRP A 124 -3.17 -7.15 15.52
CA TRP A 124 -2.51 -6.09 14.75
C TRP A 124 -2.16 -6.53 13.34
N MET A 125 -1.49 -7.67 13.18
CA MET A 125 -1.09 -8.19 11.86
C MET A 125 -2.31 -8.47 10.96
N ARG A 126 -3.40 -9.05 11.51
CA ARG A 126 -4.62 -9.30 10.74
C ARG A 126 -5.32 -8.02 10.34
N SER A 127 -5.43 -7.06 11.25
CA SER A 127 -6.04 -5.76 10.97
C SER A 127 -5.26 -5.02 9.89
N VAL A 128 -3.92 -4.97 9.99
CA VAL A 128 -3.07 -4.36 8.96
C VAL A 128 -3.21 -5.06 7.63
N LEU A 129 -3.25 -6.41 7.60
CA LEU A 129 -3.48 -7.16 6.37
C LEU A 129 -4.82 -6.80 5.72
N VAL A 130 -5.91 -6.71 6.49
CA VAL A 130 -7.23 -6.32 5.97
C VAL A 130 -7.19 -4.90 5.41
N VAL A 131 -6.62 -3.95 6.16
CA VAL A 131 -6.51 -2.55 5.72
C VAL A 131 -5.65 -2.46 4.45
N TRP A 132 -4.54 -3.21 4.36
CA TRP A 132 -3.69 -3.23 3.17
C TRP A 132 -4.46 -3.71 1.93
N TRP A 133 -5.25 -4.77 2.05
CA TRP A 133 -6.08 -5.26 0.95
C TRP A 133 -7.17 -4.26 0.56
N MET A 134 -7.79 -3.58 1.52
CA MET A 134 -8.71 -2.47 1.23
C MET A 134 -8.02 -1.35 0.44
N VAL A 135 -6.81 -0.96 0.85
CA VAL A 135 -5.99 0.06 0.18
C VAL A 135 -5.63 -0.39 -1.24
N LEU A 136 -5.23 -1.64 -1.43
CA LEU A 136 -4.92 -2.20 -2.74
C LEU A 136 -6.13 -2.14 -3.69
N PHE A 137 -7.32 -2.53 -3.21
CA PHE A 137 -8.54 -2.42 -4.01
C PHE A 137 -8.89 -0.97 -4.35
N LEU A 138 -8.71 -0.04 -3.41
CA LEU A 138 -8.88 1.40 -3.68
C LEU A 138 -7.84 1.92 -4.69
N GLY A 139 -6.61 1.41 -4.65
CA GLY A 139 -5.54 1.74 -5.61
C GLY A 139 -5.89 1.26 -7.02
N ILE A 140 -6.35 0.00 -7.15
CA ILE A 140 -6.87 -0.55 -8.40
C ILE A 140 -8.05 0.28 -8.91
N ALA A 141 -9.00 0.64 -8.04
CA ALA A 141 -10.13 1.47 -8.42
C ALA A 141 -9.71 2.87 -8.90
N THR A 142 -8.70 3.46 -8.26
CA THR A 142 -8.12 4.75 -8.66
C THR A 142 -7.47 4.63 -10.05
N TYR A 143 -6.65 3.60 -10.26
CA TYR A 143 -6.01 3.33 -11.55
C TYR A 143 -7.05 3.12 -12.67
N ALA A 144 -8.03 2.23 -12.45
CA ALA A 144 -9.06 1.94 -13.43
C ALA A 144 -9.87 3.20 -13.78
N ARG A 145 -10.23 4.00 -12.76
CA ARG A 145 -10.98 5.23 -12.97
C ARG A 145 -10.19 6.30 -13.69
N TRP A 146 -8.87 6.35 -13.54
CA TRP A 146 -8.04 7.40 -14.16
C TRP A 146 -7.56 7.03 -15.57
N TYR A 147 -7.30 5.75 -15.84
CA TYR A 147 -6.59 5.31 -17.05
C TYR A 147 -7.35 4.34 -17.95
N VAL A 148 -8.49 3.80 -17.50
CA VAL A 148 -9.27 2.79 -18.25
C VAL A 148 -10.68 3.29 -18.59
N ILE A 149 -11.43 3.80 -17.60
CA ILE A 149 -12.87 4.08 -17.71
C ILE A 149 -13.19 5.40 -18.45
N TRP A 150 -12.19 6.12 -18.98
CA TRP A 150 -12.41 7.35 -19.78
C TRP A 150 -11.90 7.22 -21.23
N ARG A 151 -11.98 6.03 -21.81
CA ARG A 151 -12.34 5.88 -23.23
C ARG A 151 -13.86 5.90 -23.34
#